data_AF-A0A1A8W2Q0-F1
#
_entry.id   AF-A0A1A8W2Q0-F1
#
_cell.length_a   1.000
_cell.length_b   1.000
_cell.length_c   1.000
_cell.angle_alpha   90.00
_cell.angle_beta   90.00
_cell.angle_gamma   90.00
#
_symmetry.space_group_name_H-M   'P 1'
#
loop_
_entity.id
_entity.type
_entity.pdbx_description
1 polymer ?
#
loop_
_entity_poly.entity_id
_entity_poly.type
_entity_poly.pdbx_seq_one_letter_code
_entity_poly.pdbx_strand_id
1 'polypeptide(L)'
;MSKNHFLENIKGKLEEFEKNMKKKDFKKKVYISSALLGLTILAHALAGVGYYSFKKNDGANFPDFPLCPADKQKEKMKKEIMNHVCETSEKAMAKKFRTGKEEHPRLKDIISSIENEVKKRNADFDKNHISDMSYDILKNLYHTSELWKKNPDLIPDDK
;
A
#
# COMPACT_ATOMS: atom_id res chain seq x y z
N MET A 1 38.96 -5.55 1.08
CA MET A 1 38.59 -5.98 -0.29
C MET A 1 37.39 -5.16 -0.74
N SER A 2 37.56 -4.36 -1.80
CA SER A 2 36.62 -3.30 -2.20
C SER A 2 35.33 -3.85 -2.83
N LYS A 3 34.18 -3.28 -2.45
CA LYS A 3 32.81 -3.59 -2.94
C LYS A 3 32.68 -3.54 -4.47
N ASN A 4 33.64 -2.92 -5.16
CA ASN A 4 33.64 -2.73 -6.61
C ASN A 4 33.97 -4.02 -7.40
N HIS A 5 34.82 -4.90 -6.86
CA HIS A 5 35.24 -6.11 -7.58
C HIS A 5 34.11 -7.14 -7.72
N PHE A 6 33.18 -7.17 -6.77
CA PHE A 6 32.02 -8.06 -6.83
C PHE A 6 31.01 -7.59 -7.90
N LEU A 7 30.76 -6.28 -7.95
CA LEU A 7 29.85 -5.68 -8.93
C LEU A 7 30.41 -5.75 -10.35
N GLU A 8 31.72 -5.54 -10.54
CA GLU A 8 32.37 -5.73 -11.84
C GLU A 8 32.28 -7.18 -12.32
N ASN A 9 32.45 -8.16 -11.41
CA ASN A 9 32.37 -9.57 -11.76
C ASN A 9 30.93 -9.99 -12.11
N ILE A 10 29.93 -9.42 -11.43
CA ILE A 10 28.51 -9.61 -11.80
C ILE A 10 28.22 -8.98 -13.15
N LYS A 11 28.68 -7.74 -13.38
CA LYS A 11 28.47 -7.01 -14.63
C LYS A 11 29.09 -7.76 -15.82
N GLY A 12 30.31 -8.26 -15.67
CA GLY A 12 30.97 -9.08 -16.68
C GLY A 12 30.20 -10.35 -17.03
N LYS A 13 29.69 -11.07 -16.03
CA LYS A 13 28.84 -12.27 -16.25
C LYS A 13 27.51 -11.94 -16.93
N LEU A 14 26.94 -10.77 -16.66
CA LEU A 14 25.69 -10.31 -17.26
C LEU A 14 25.87 -9.91 -18.73
N GLU A 15 26.97 -9.22 -19.04
CA GLU A 15 27.35 -8.87 -20.42
C GLU A 15 27.69 -10.11 -21.26
N GLU A 16 28.40 -11.08 -20.69
CA GLU A 16 28.69 -12.36 -21.35
C GLU A 16 27.41 -13.16 -21.61
N PHE A 17 26.46 -13.15 -20.67
CA PHE A 17 25.15 -13.75 -20.83
C PHE A 17 24.35 -13.07 -21.96
N GLU A 18 24.30 -11.74 -22.01
CA GLU A 18 23.58 -10.99 -23.06
C GLU A 18 24.17 -11.26 -24.46
N LYS A 19 25.51 -11.28 -24.57
CA LYS A 19 26.21 -11.54 -25.84
C LYS A 19 25.96 -12.96 -26.36
N ASN A 20 25.85 -13.94 -25.45
CA ASN A 20 25.47 -15.31 -25.79
C ASN A 20 23.98 -15.45 -26.18
N MET A 21 23.10 -14.54 -25.73
CA MET A 21 21.69 -14.53 -26.09
C MET A 21 21.40 -13.95 -27.48
N LYS A 22 22.16 -12.97 -27.96
CA LYS A 22 21.97 -12.37 -29.30
C LYS A 22 22.24 -13.32 -30.47
N LYS A 23 22.82 -14.51 -30.25
CA LYS A 23 23.31 -15.43 -31.30
C LYS A 23 22.43 -16.65 -31.62
N LYS A 24 21.27 -16.89 -30.99
CA LYS A 24 20.53 -18.17 -31.18
C LYS A 24 19.03 -18.04 -31.47
N ASP A 25 18.59 -18.84 -32.44
CA ASP A 25 17.24 -18.90 -33.01
C ASP A 25 16.12 -19.34 -32.05
N PHE A 26 14.90 -18.99 -32.47
CA PHE A 26 13.63 -18.83 -31.76
C PHE A 26 13.25 -19.85 -30.65
N LYS A 27 13.68 -21.12 -30.69
CA LYS A 27 13.34 -22.11 -29.62
C LYS A 27 14.01 -21.84 -28.28
N LYS A 28 15.11 -21.06 -28.23
CA LYS A 28 15.74 -20.65 -26.96
C LYS A 28 15.09 -19.43 -26.29
N LYS A 29 14.24 -18.67 -26.99
CA LYS A 29 13.54 -17.49 -26.42
C LYS A 29 12.68 -17.83 -25.20
N VAL A 30 12.14 -19.05 -25.14
CA VAL A 30 11.33 -19.51 -23.99
C VAL A 30 12.19 -19.71 -22.72
N TYR A 31 13.39 -20.30 -22.86
CA TYR A 31 14.35 -20.44 -21.75
C TYR A 31 15.01 -19.11 -21.35
N ILE A 32 15.12 -18.18 -22.29
CA ILE A 32 15.62 -16.82 -22.05
C ILE A 32 14.67 -16.05 -21.13
N SER A 33 13.35 -16.23 -21.28
CA SER A 33 12.36 -15.56 -20.44
C SER A 33 12.41 -16.03 -18.98
N SER A 34 12.58 -17.34 -18.74
CA SER A 34 12.67 -17.87 -17.38
C SER A 34 13.98 -17.50 -16.69
N ALA A 35 15.10 -17.43 -17.42
CA ALA A 35 16.37 -16.95 -16.87
C ALA A 35 16.34 -15.45 -16.55
N LEU A 36 15.72 -14.62 -17.39
CA LEU A 36 15.51 -13.20 -17.11
C LEU A 36 14.63 -13.00 -15.86
N LEU A 37 13.53 -13.75 -15.75
CA LEU A 37 12.64 -13.72 -14.60
C LEU A 37 13.35 -14.22 -13.32
N GLY A 38 14.18 -15.26 -13.43
CA GLY A 38 15.01 -15.73 -12.31
C GLY A 38 16.00 -14.67 -11.83
N LEU A 39 16.64 -13.95 -12.76
CA LEU A 39 17.56 -12.86 -12.45
C LEU A 39 16.86 -11.64 -11.82
N THR A 40 15.67 -11.26 -12.29
CA THR A 40 14.91 -10.15 -11.69
C THR A 40 14.40 -10.50 -10.29
N ILE A 41 13.96 -11.73 -10.06
CA ILE A 41 13.58 -12.22 -8.72
C ILE A 41 14.80 -12.21 -7.79
N LEU A 42 15.96 -12.67 -8.27
CA LEU A 42 17.19 -12.67 -7.47
C LEU A 42 17.67 -11.24 -7.17
N ALA A 43 17.56 -10.31 -8.13
CA ALA A 43 17.87 -8.90 -7.91
C ALA A 43 16.93 -8.25 -6.89
N HIS A 44 15.63 -8.54 -6.93
CA HIS A 44 14.66 -8.06 -5.93
C HIS A 44 14.89 -8.68 -4.55
N ALA A 45 15.21 -9.97 -4.47
CA ALA A 45 15.52 -10.64 -3.22
C ALA A 45 16.80 -10.08 -2.59
N LEU A 46 17.86 -9.85 -3.38
CA LEU A 46 19.10 -9.25 -2.91
C LEU A 46 18.93 -7.77 -2.53
N ALA A 47 18.11 -7.00 -3.27
CA ALA A 47 17.74 -5.65 -2.90
C ALA A 47 16.95 -5.62 -1.58
N GLY A 48 16.02 -6.57 -1.37
CA GLY A 48 15.27 -6.72 -0.13
C GLY A 48 16.14 -7.10 1.07
N VAL A 49 17.06 -8.05 0.90
CA VAL A 49 18.00 -8.47 1.97
C VAL A 49 19.02 -7.37 2.29
N GLY A 50 19.50 -6.64 1.27
CA GLY A 50 20.34 -5.47 1.43
C GLY A 50 19.61 -4.32 2.15
N TYR A 51 18.38 -4.02 1.75
CA TYR A 51 17.52 -3.02 2.38
C TYR A 51 17.19 -3.38 3.85
N TYR A 52 16.91 -4.65 4.13
CA TYR A 52 16.65 -5.13 5.49
C TYR A 52 17.89 -5.07 6.39
N SER A 53 19.06 -5.47 5.88
CA SER A 53 20.33 -5.39 6.64
C SER A 53 20.79 -3.94 6.85
N PHE A 54 20.55 -3.06 5.89
CA PHE A 54 20.82 -1.62 6.00
C PHE A 54 19.89 -0.97 7.03
N LYS A 55 18.59 -1.25 6.96
CA LYS A 55 17.58 -0.74 7.92
C LYS A 55 17.81 -1.21 9.35
N LYS A 56 18.37 -2.41 9.55
CA LYS A 56 18.67 -2.96 10.88
C LYS A 56 19.90 -2.31 11.53
N ASN A 57 20.83 -1.76 10.74
CA ASN A 57 22.05 -1.13 11.24
C ASN A 57 21.97 0.41 11.33
N ASP A 58 21.18 1.07 10.48
CA ASP A 58 21.06 2.54 10.41
C ASP A 58 19.70 3.06 10.90
N GLY A 59 19.25 2.57 12.07
CA GLY A 59 17.93 2.81 12.65
C GLY A 59 17.58 4.24 13.08
N ALA A 60 18.12 5.31 12.50
CA ALA A 60 17.76 6.67 12.93
C ALA A 60 17.83 7.80 11.89
N ASN A 61 18.38 7.62 10.67
CA ASN A 61 18.47 8.74 9.72
C ASN A 61 18.36 8.27 8.27
N PHE A 62 17.15 7.89 7.85
CA PHE A 62 16.82 8.13 6.45
C PHE A 62 16.47 9.62 6.34
N PRO A 63 17.07 10.39 5.43
CA PRO A 63 16.39 11.57 4.97
C PRO A 63 15.05 11.06 4.41
N ASP A 64 13.94 11.52 4.96
CA ASP A 64 12.66 11.48 4.28
C ASP A 64 12.98 11.93 2.85
N PHE A 65 12.92 11.03 1.87
CA PHE A 65 12.94 11.47 0.48
C PHE A 65 11.78 12.45 0.40
N PRO A 66 12.02 13.74 0.11
CA PRO A 66 10.95 14.70 0.11
C PRO A 66 9.97 14.20 -0.96
N LEU A 67 8.84 13.65 -0.51
CA LEU A 67 7.72 13.27 -1.38
C LEU A 67 7.55 14.43 -2.35
N CYS A 68 7.52 14.13 -3.64
CA CYS A 68 7.25 15.14 -4.64
C CYS A 68 5.99 15.91 -4.20
N PRO A 69 5.89 17.23 -4.41
CA PRO A 69 4.74 18.01 -3.95
C PRO A 69 3.39 17.41 -4.38
N ALA A 70 3.36 16.76 -5.55
CA ALA A 70 2.21 16.00 -6.05
C ALA A 70 1.83 14.80 -5.16
N ASP A 71 2.81 14.02 -4.69
CA ASP A 71 2.58 12.87 -3.82
C ASP A 71 2.10 13.31 -2.43
N LYS A 72 2.64 14.41 -1.89
CA LYS A 72 2.17 15.01 -0.63
C LYS A 72 0.72 15.46 -0.72
N GLN A 73 0.35 16.09 -1.84
CA GLN A 73 -1.04 16.51 -2.08
C GLN A 73 -1.98 15.30 -2.21
N LYS A 74 -1.56 14.26 -2.93
CA LYS A 74 -2.34 13.03 -3.09
C LYS A 74 -2.54 12.31 -1.75
N GLU A 75 -1.51 12.24 -0.91
CA GLU A 75 -1.61 11.64 0.43
C GLU A 75 -2.50 12.47 1.37
N LYS A 76 -2.37 13.81 1.33
CA LYS A 76 -3.25 14.70 2.09
C LYS A 76 -4.71 14.50 1.69
N MET A 77 -4.98 14.43 0.38
CA MET A 77 -6.32 14.20 -0.14
C MET A 77 -6.86 12.81 0.25
N LYS A 78 -6.02 11.76 0.22
CA LYS A 78 -6.37 10.42 0.71
C LYS A 78 -6.84 10.50 2.17
N LYS A 79 -6.05 11.16 3.03
CA LYS A 79 -6.37 11.34 4.46
C LYS A 79 -7.68 12.11 4.67
N GLU A 80 -7.91 13.17 3.91
CA GLU A 80 -9.16 13.94 3.99
C GLU A 80 -10.39 13.10 3.59
N ILE A 81 -10.30 12.32 2.51
CA ILE A 81 -11.37 11.41 2.09
C ILE A 81 -11.64 10.37 3.16
N MET A 82 -10.58 9.74 3.69
CA MET A 82 -10.70 8.74 4.75
C MET A 82 -11.36 9.31 5.99
N ASN A 83 -10.92 10.46 6.48
CA ASN A 83 -11.51 11.09 7.66
C ASN A 83 -12.98 11.41 7.45
N HIS A 84 -13.34 12.00 6.31
CA HIS A 84 -14.73 12.37 6.02
C HIS A 84 -15.66 11.14 5.97
N VAL A 85 -15.22 10.07 5.28
CA VAL A 85 -16.01 8.83 5.19
C VAL A 85 -16.08 8.14 6.54
N CYS A 86 -14.99 8.12 7.31
CA CYS A 86 -14.95 7.53 8.64
C CYS A 86 -15.91 8.25 9.60
N GLU A 87 -15.84 9.57 9.70
CA GLU A 87 -16.73 10.38 10.54
C GLU A 87 -18.21 10.19 10.16
N THR A 88 -18.52 10.21 8.87
CA THR A 88 -19.90 10.04 8.39
C THR A 88 -20.43 8.65 8.70
N SER A 89 -19.60 7.62 8.52
CA SER A 89 -19.96 6.23 8.81
C SER A 89 -20.08 5.96 10.31
N GLU A 90 -19.20 6.56 11.11
CA GLU A 90 -19.24 6.48 12.57
C GLU A 90 -20.51 7.12 13.13
N LYS A 91 -20.91 8.30 12.64
CA LYS A 91 -22.19 8.94 13.01
C LYS A 91 -23.38 8.05 12.64
N ALA A 92 -23.39 7.46 11.45
CA ALA A 92 -24.45 6.55 11.04
C ALA A 92 -24.51 5.29 11.93
N MET A 93 -23.34 4.75 12.30
CA MET A 93 -23.21 3.62 13.21
C MET A 93 -23.69 3.97 14.62
N ALA A 94 -23.29 5.13 15.17
CA ALA A 94 -23.72 5.62 16.48
C ALA A 94 -25.25 5.69 16.59
N LYS A 95 -25.91 6.24 15.55
CA LYS A 95 -27.38 6.28 15.46
C LYS A 95 -28.00 4.89 15.52
N LYS A 96 -27.44 3.91 14.80
CA LYS A 96 -27.96 2.53 14.81
C LYS A 96 -27.76 1.87 16.18
N PHE A 97 -26.59 2.02 16.78
CA PHE A 97 -26.29 1.53 18.13
C PHE A 97 -27.27 2.05 19.17
N ARG A 98 -27.60 3.35 19.14
CA ARG A 98 -28.64 3.94 20.02
C ARG A 98 -30.02 3.31 19.86
N THR A 99 -30.38 2.93 18.64
CA THR A 99 -31.67 2.28 18.36
C THR A 99 -31.68 0.78 18.68
N GLY A 100 -30.63 0.26 19.33
CA GLY A 100 -30.47 -1.16 19.66
C GLY A 100 -30.12 -2.04 18.45
N LYS A 101 -29.73 -1.43 17.32
CA LYS A 101 -29.29 -2.16 16.12
C LYS A 101 -27.78 -2.12 16.04
N GLU A 102 -27.13 -3.18 16.55
CA GLU A 102 -25.70 -3.39 16.41
C GLU A 102 -25.37 -3.86 14.99
N GLU A 103 -25.37 -2.92 14.03
CA GLU A 103 -24.96 -3.21 12.66
C GLU A 103 -23.57 -2.65 12.39
N HIS A 104 -22.63 -3.54 12.07
CA HIS A 104 -21.32 -3.16 11.56
C HIS A 104 -21.46 -2.54 10.16
N PRO A 105 -20.65 -1.53 9.81
CA PRO A 105 -20.66 -0.96 8.47
C PRO A 105 -20.28 -2.02 7.44
N ARG A 106 -21.02 -2.09 6.33
CA ARG A 106 -20.74 -3.04 5.25
C ARG A 106 -19.63 -2.50 4.36
N LEU A 107 -18.70 -3.37 3.95
CA LEU A 107 -17.61 -3.01 3.03
C LEU A 107 -18.10 -2.31 1.77
N LYS A 108 -19.21 -2.80 1.19
CA LYS A 108 -19.81 -2.20 -0.01
C LYS A 108 -20.20 -0.73 0.21
N ASP A 109 -20.78 -0.41 1.36
CA ASP A 109 -21.23 0.95 1.67
C ASP A 109 -20.04 1.90 1.89
N ILE A 110 -18.96 1.40 2.50
CA ILE A 110 -17.71 2.15 2.66
C ILE A 110 -17.04 2.40 1.32
N ILE A 111 -16.89 1.37 0.47
CA ILE A 111 -16.31 1.51 -0.88
C ILE A 111 -17.11 2.54 -1.69
N SER A 112 -18.44 2.43 -1.72
CA SER A 112 -19.28 3.38 -2.46
C SER A 112 -19.16 4.81 -1.91
N SER A 113 -19.05 4.98 -0.59
CA SER A 113 -18.82 6.30 0.02
C SER A 113 -17.48 6.90 -0.39
N ILE A 114 -16.40 6.09 -0.41
CA ILE A 114 -15.08 6.52 -0.88
C ILE A 114 -15.14 6.90 -2.36
N GLU A 115 -15.72 6.04 -3.21
CA GLU A 115 -15.85 6.29 -4.65
C GLU A 115 -16.59 7.60 -4.94
N ASN A 116 -17.63 7.91 -4.17
CA ASN A 116 -18.39 9.16 -4.30
C ASN A 116 -17.52 10.38 -3.93
N GLU A 117 -16.76 10.31 -2.83
CA GLU A 117 -15.85 11.40 -2.44
C GLU A 117 -14.69 11.58 -3.42
N VAL A 118 -14.14 10.49 -3.95
CA VAL A 118 -13.11 10.50 -5.00
C VAL A 118 -13.64 11.19 -6.26
N LYS A 119 -14.85 10.84 -6.71
CA LYS A 119 -15.50 11.48 -7.88
C LYS A 119 -15.78 12.96 -7.62
N LYS A 120 -16.33 13.31 -6.46
CA LYS A 120 -16.66 14.69 -6.08
C LYS A 120 -15.43 15.60 -6.05
N ARG A 121 -14.27 15.06 -5.67
CA ARG A 121 -12.99 15.78 -5.59
C ARG A 121 -12.17 15.69 -6.88
N ASN A 122 -12.69 15.02 -7.91
CA ASN A 122 -12.01 14.74 -9.18
C ASN A 122 -10.59 14.15 -8.96
N ALA A 123 -10.48 13.23 -8.01
CA ALA A 123 -9.21 12.67 -7.57
C ALA A 123 -8.86 11.39 -8.35
N ASP A 124 -7.60 11.25 -8.75
CA ASP A 124 -7.10 10.07 -9.47
C ASP A 124 -6.63 8.98 -8.50
N PHE A 125 -7.59 8.24 -7.95
CA PHE A 125 -7.36 7.07 -7.10
C PHE A 125 -7.80 5.80 -7.81
N ASP A 126 -6.88 4.84 -7.93
CA ASP A 126 -7.20 3.52 -8.48
C ASP A 126 -7.87 2.60 -7.44
N LYS A 127 -8.21 1.39 -7.88
CA LYS A 127 -8.85 0.38 -7.03
C LYS A 127 -8.02 -0.03 -5.81
N ASN A 128 -6.69 -0.03 -5.90
CA ASN A 128 -5.82 -0.38 -4.78
C ASN A 128 -5.89 0.71 -3.70
N HIS A 129 -5.86 1.98 -4.11
CA HIS A 129 -6.02 3.09 -3.17
C HIS A 129 -7.39 3.03 -2.46
N ILE A 130 -8.46 2.74 -3.20
CA ILE A 130 -9.81 2.59 -2.63
C ILE A 130 -9.87 1.40 -1.67
N SER A 131 -9.26 0.27 -2.04
CA SER A 131 -9.18 -0.92 -1.19
C SER A 131 -8.45 -0.60 0.12
N ASP A 132 -7.28 0.03 0.06
CA ASP A 132 -6.51 0.42 1.24
C ASP A 132 -7.32 1.35 2.16
N MET A 133 -7.93 2.41 1.59
CA MET A 133 -8.79 3.31 2.35
C MET A 133 -9.96 2.57 3.00
N SER A 134 -10.61 1.65 2.27
CA SER A 134 -11.75 0.90 2.78
C SER A 134 -11.36 -0.04 3.93
N TYR A 135 -10.19 -0.67 3.85
CA TYR A 135 -9.67 -1.53 4.90
C TYR A 135 -9.42 -0.74 6.19
N ASP A 136 -8.72 0.39 6.08
CA ASP A 136 -8.39 1.22 7.23
C ASP A 136 -9.65 1.79 7.92
N ILE A 137 -10.61 2.27 7.12
CA ILE A 137 -11.88 2.78 7.63
C ILE A 137 -12.68 1.67 8.33
N LEU A 138 -12.81 0.49 7.71
CA LEU A 138 -13.53 -0.62 8.33
C LEU A 138 -12.88 -1.09 9.62
N LYS A 139 -11.55 -1.18 9.63
CA LYS A 139 -10.80 -1.55 10.83
C LYS A 139 -11.07 -0.57 11.98
N ASN A 140 -11.06 0.73 11.69
CA ASN A 140 -11.36 1.76 12.68
C ASN A 140 -12.80 1.65 13.18
N LEU A 141 -13.78 1.57 12.28
CA LEU A 141 -15.19 1.47 12.64
C LEU A 141 -15.50 0.18 13.43
N TYR A 142 -14.86 -0.94 13.08
CA TYR A 142 -14.99 -2.18 13.82
C TYR A 142 -14.40 -2.07 15.24
N HIS A 143 -13.25 -1.42 15.39
CA HIS A 143 -12.69 -1.20 16.72
C HIS A 143 -13.59 -0.30 17.57
N THR A 144 -14.12 0.77 16.99
CA THR A 144 -15.08 1.67 17.65
C THR A 144 -16.37 0.93 18.05
N SER A 145 -16.91 0.08 17.17
CA SER A 145 -18.13 -0.67 17.48
C SER A 145 -17.93 -1.65 18.64
N GLU A 146 -16.78 -2.35 18.70
CA GLU A 146 -16.44 -3.24 19.80
C GLU A 146 -16.21 -2.48 21.12
N LEU A 147 -15.70 -1.25 21.06
CA LEU A 147 -15.59 -0.38 22.24
C LEU A 147 -16.97 0.05 22.76
N TRP A 148 -17.89 0.44 21.88
CA TRP A 148 -19.25 0.85 22.24
C TRP A 148 -20.09 -0.31 22.79
N LYS A 149 -19.91 -1.54 22.29
CA LYS A 149 -20.57 -2.72 22.87
C LYS A 149 -20.20 -2.95 24.33
N LYS A 150 -18.93 -2.73 24.68
CA LYS A 150 -18.43 -2.90 26.05
C LYS A 150 -18.77 -1.70 26.94
N ASN A 151 -18.85 -0.51 26.36
CA ASN A 151 -19.08 0.75 27.05
C ASN A 151 -20.10 1.61 26.26
N PRO A 152 -21.41 1.35 26.41
CA PRO A 152 -22.44 2.07 25.67
C PRO A 152 -22.44 3.60 25.93
N ASP A 153 -21.95 4.03 27.08
CA ASP A 153 -21.84 5.46 27.45
C ASP A 153 -20.85 6.25 26.57
N LEU A 154 -20.00 5.57 25.81
CA LEU A 154 -19.04 6.20 24.90
C LEU A 154 -19.61 6.51 23.51
N ILE A 155 -20.89 6.20 23.26
CA ILE A 155 -21.53 6.47 21.97
C ILE A 155 -21.76 8.00 21.85
N PRO A 156 -21.17 8.70 20.87
CA PRO A 156 -21.18 10.17 20.78
C PRO A 156 -22.55 10.72 20.40
N ASP A 157 -23.06 11.70 21.17
CA ASP A 157 -24.38 12.34 20.97
C ASP A 157 -24.51 13.10 19.65
N ASP A 158 -25.76 13.24 19.19
CA ASP A 158 -26.14 13.76 17.87
C ASP A 158 -25.92 15.30 17.71
N LYS A 159 -25.00 15.89 18.49
CA LYS A 159 -24.69 17.33 18.46
C LYS A 159 -24.04 17.75 17.14
#